data_AF-A0A7Y5VTR0-F1
#
_entry.id   AF-A0A7Y5VTR0-F1
#
_cell.length_a   1.000
_cell.length_b   1.000
_cell.length_c   1.000
_cell.angle_alpha   90.00
_cell.angle_beta   90.00
_cell.angle_gamma   90.00
#
_symmetry.space_group_name_H-M   'P 1'
#
loop_
_entity.id
_entity.type
_entity.pdbx_description
1 polymer ?
#
loop_
_entity_poly.entity_id
_entity_poly.type
_entity_poly.pdbx_seq_one_letter_code
_entity_poly.pdbx_strand_id
1 'polypeptide(L)'
;MTFDSRSRFARGNAAYAAIAAALLLYYGFGFPMKGISDSALYNLAVDVATWTMRIGGIGMAIVVLGSLIGRPEALLADAVLSGLIGLSFVLTGAVRFFWGNTQGLLFLIFGLMFLSAARTCWRVYRGAIYDDFGFRSQAAPPPEARPVHPASIHPEVLPKENEPPPPEGYLAALAREKKEPGKAEYE
;
A
#
# COMPACT_ATOMS: atom_id res chain seq x y z
N MET A 1 -9.53 -9.60 -11.45
CA MET A 1 -8.31 -9.46 -10.62
C MET A 1 -8.20 -8.13 -9.85
N THR A 2 -9.21 -7.25 -9.83
CA THR A 2 -9.13 -5.90 -9.22
C THR A 2 -9.45 -5.81 -7.72
N PHE A 3 -10.05 -6.85 -7.14
CA PHE A 3 -10.42 -6.87 -5.71
C PHE A 3 -9.20 -7.00 -4.79
N ASP A 4 -8.19 -7.76 -5.20
CA ASP A 4 -7.04 -8.10 -4.37
C ASP A 4 -6.04 -6.95 -4.19
N SER A 5 -5.99 -5.99 -5.13
CA SER A 5 -5.16 -4.79 -4.98
C SER A 5 -5.81 -3.76 -4.04
N ARG A 6 -7.15 -3.63 -4.06
CA ARG A 6 -7.88 -2.72 -3.16
C ARG A 6 -7.78 -3.14 -1.70
N SER A 7 -7.90 -4.45 -1.43
CA SER A 7 -7.79 -4.99 -0.07
C SER A 7 -6.38 -4.81 0.51
N ARG A 8 -5.33 -5.03 -0.31
CA ARG A 8 -3.94 -4.77 0.07
C ARG A 8 -3.67 -3.30 0.38
N PHE A 9 -4.16 -2.38 -0.46
CA PHE A 9 -4.04 -0.95 -0.21
C PHE A 9 -4.79 -0.53 1.07
N ALA A 10 -6.01 -1.02 1.28
CA ALA A 10 -6.79 -0.75 2.50
C ALA A 10 -6.01 -1.16 3.76
N ARG A 11 -5.40 -2.34 3.77
CA ARG A 11 -4.55 -2.79 4.88
C ARG A 11 -3.30 -1.93 5.07
N GLY A 12 -2.65 -1.51 3.99
CA GLY A 12 -1.49 -0.59 4.05
C GLY A 12 -1.86 0.79 4.60
N ASN A 13 -3.03 1.30 4.25
CA ASN A 13 -3.53 2.59 4.73
C ASN A 13 -4.04 2.55 6.18
N ALA A 14 -4.38 1.36 6.70
CA ALA A 14 -4.92 1.18 8.05
C ALA A 14 -3.99 1.74 9.14
N ALA A 15 -2.67 1.64 8.98
CA ALA A 15 -1.71 2.19 9.94
C ALA A 15 -1.80 3.73 10.03
N TYR A 16 -1.86 4.41 8.89
CA TYR A 16 -2.02 5.87 8.84
C TYR A 16 -3.38 6.31 9.42
N ALA A 17 -4.45 5.61 9.05
CA ALA A 17 -5.78 5.86 9.59
C ALA A 17 -5.84 5.62 11.11
N ALA A 18 -5.10 4.64 11.63
CA ALA A 18 -5.01 4.36 13.06
C ALA A 18 -4.29 5.48 13.82
N ILE A 19 -3.19 5.99 13.29
CA ILE A 19 -2.48 7.15 13.87
C ILE A 19 -3.40 8.37 13.88
N ALA A 20 -4.08 8.63 12.76
CA ALA A 20 -5.05 9.73 12.66
C ALA A 20 -6.19 9.59 13.68
N ALA A 21 -6.80 8.40 13.78
CA ALA A 21 -7.84 8.10 14.75
C ALA A 21 -7.35 8.32 16.19
N ALA A 22 -6.17 7.79 16.53
CA ALA A 22 -5.58 7.92 17.86
C ALA A 22 -5.33 9.39 18.22
N LEU A 23 -4.78 10.19 17.31
CA LEU A 23 -4.57 11.62 17.52
C LEU A 23 -5.88 12.37 17.71
N LEU A 24 -6.88 12.13 16.85
CA LEU A 24 -8.18 12.77 16.96
C LEU A 24 -8.87 12.45 18.29
N LEU A 25 -8.84 11.18 18.71
CA LEU A 25 -9.41 10.75 19.99
C LEU A 25 -8.63 11.33 21.17
N TYR A 26 -7.30 11.31 21.13
CA TYR A 26 -6.46 11.86 22.17
C TYR A 26 -6.72 13.35 22.38
N TYR A 27 -6.75 14.15 21.32
CA TYR A 27 -7.06 15.58 21.44
C TYR A 27 -8.54 15.84 21.74
N GLY A 28 -9.47 15.08 21.15
CA GLY A 28 -10.90 15.27 21.33
C GLY A 28 -11.40 14.96 22.75
N PHE A 29 -10.83 13.94 23.40
CA PHE A 29 -11.19 13.55 24.77
C PHE A 29 -10.20 14.04 25.82
N GLY A 30 -8.90 14.06 25.52
CA GLY A 30 -7.86 14.45 26.47
C GLY A 30 -7.75 15.97 26.69
N PHE A 31 -8.07 16.78 25.68
CA PHE A 31 -7.94 18.24 25.74
C PHE A 31 -9.21 18.93 25.20
N PRO A 32 -10.34 18.87 25.93
CA PRO A 32 -11.57 19.52 25.50
C PRO A 32 -11.36 21.05 25.42
N MET A 33 -11.27 21.56 24.19
CA MET A 33 -11.18 22.99 23.95
C MET A 33 -12.54 23.64 24.23
N LYS A 34 -12.55 24.70 25.03
CA LYS A 34 -13.72 25.57 25.23
C LYS A 34 -13.44 26.92 24.62
N GLY A 35 -14.42 27.49 23.92
CA GLY A 35 -14.36 28.87 23.46
C GLY A 35 -14.33 29.84 24.64
N ILE A 36 -13.36 30.76 24.65
CA ILE A 36 -13.19 31.80 25.71
C ILE A 36 -13.48 33.19 25.11
N SER A 37 -13.88 33.29 23.84
CA SER A 37 -14.10 34.57 23.17
C SER A 37 -15.54 35.05 23.37
N ASP A 38 -15.77 36.35 23.34
CA ASP A 38 -17.11 36.94 23.29
C ASP A 38 -17.83 36.69 21.94
N SER A 39 -17.09 36.25 20.92
CA SER A 39 -17.64 35.93 19.60
C SER A 39 -18.31 34.56 19.58
N ALA A 40 -19.63 34.55 19.36
CA ALA A 40 -20.41 33.32 19.17
C ALA A 40 -19.87 32.45 18.01
N LEU A 41 -19.41 33.08 16.92
CA LEU A 41 -18.85 32.36 15.77
C LEU A 41 -17.54 31.63 16.13
N TYR A 42 -16.67 32.28 16.91
CA TYR A 42 -15.42 31.66 17.36
C TYR A 42 -15.70 30.47 18.29
N ASN A 43 -16.62 30.64 19.24
CA ASN A 43 -16.99 29.57 20.18
C ASN A 43 -17.62 28.37 19.45
N LEU A 44 -18.52 28.65 18.49
CA LEU A 44 -19.10 27.62 17.63
C LEU A 44 -18.00 26.87 16.86
N ALA A 45 -17.01 27.57 16.29
CA ALA A 45 -15.91 26.94 15.58
C ALA A 45 -15.06 26.03 16.49
N VAL A 46 -14.84 26.42 17.74
CA VAL A 46 -14.12 25.60 18.73
C VAL A 46 -14.93 24.36 19.11
N ASP A 47 -16.25 24.51 19.30
CA ASP A 47 -17.14 23.39 19.62
C ASP A 47 -17.22 22.40 18.46
N VAL A 48 -17.40 22.89 17.23
CA VAL A 48 -17.40 22.08 16.01
C VAL A 48 -16.07 21.34 15.87
N ALA A 49 -14.93 22.01 16.04
CA ALA A 49 -13.62 21.37 15.98
C ALA A 49 -13.47 20.24 17.03
N THR A 50 -13.93 20.47 18.25
CA THR A 50 -13.89 19.50 19.35
C THR A 50 -14.78 18.29 19.06
N TRP A 51 -16.01 18.52 18.57
CA TRP A 51 -16.91 17.45 18.15
C TRP A 51 -16.39 16.67 16.96
N THR A 52 -15.80 17.34 15.97
CA THR A 52 -15.14 16.71 14.82
C THR A 52 -14.01 15.80 15.27
N MET A 53 -13.21 16.19 16.26
CA MET A 53 -12.16 15.33 16.81
C MET A 53 -12.73 14.07 17.48
N ARG A 54 -13.79 14.20 18.26
CA ARG A 54 -14.43 13.06 18.96
C ARG A 54 -15.11 12.12 17.99
N ILE A 55 -16.09 12.62 17.25
CA ILE A 55 -16.92 11.80 16.35
C ILE A 55 -16.07 11.33 15.16
N GLY A 56 -15.25 12.22 14.60
CA GLY A 56 -14.33 11.87 13.52
C GLY A 56 -13.29 10.84 13.96
N GLY A 57 -12.73 10.97 15.16
CA GLY A 57 -11.80 9.97 15.72
C GLY A 57 -12.44 8.59 15.91
N ILE A 58 -13.67 8.53 16.45
CA ILE A 58 -14.43 7.28 16.58
C ILE A 58 -14.73 6.69 15.21
N GLY A 59 -15.19 7.51 14.26
CA GLY A 59 -15.46 7.07 12.90
C GLY A 59 -14.21 6.49 12.21
N MET A 60 -13.06 7.15 12.38
CA MET A 60 -11.79 6.71 11.80
C MET A 60 -11.35 5.39 12.43
N ALA A 61 -11.56 5.18 13.73
CA ALA A 61 -11.30 3.89 14.37
C ALA A 61 -12.15 2.76 13.78
N ILE A 62 -13.43 3.02 13.46
CA ILE A 62 -14.30 2.04 12.79
C ILE A 62 -13.78 1.74 11.38
N VAL A 63 -13.35 2.76 10.64
CA VAL A 63 -12.74 2.61 9.31
C VAL A 63 -11.46 1.78 9.37
N VAL A 64 -10.62 1.96 10.39
CA VAL A 64 -9.42 1.15 10.63
C VAL A 64 -9.78 -0.32 10.79
N LEU A 65 -10.77 -0.64 11.62
CA LEU A 65 -11.25 -2.02 11.79
C LEU A 65 -11.75 -2.61 10.47
N GLY A 66 -12.53 -1.85 9.69
CA GLY A 66 -12.99 -2.26 8.36
C GLY A 66 -11.83 -2.50 7.37
N SER A 67 -10.78 -1.70 7.47
CA SER A 67 -9.59 -1.77 6.63
C SER A 67 -8.72 -2.99 6.97
N LEU A 68 -8.60 -3.34 8.25
CA LEU A 68 -7.90 -4.54 8.71
C LEU A 68 -8.58 -5.83 8.20
N ILE A 69 -9.92 -5.86 8.19
CA ILE A 69 -10.69 -6.97 7.61
C ILE A 69 -10.45 -7.07 6.09
N GLY A 70 -10.01 -5.98 5.44
CA GLY A 70 -9.75 -5.92 4.00
C GLY A 70 -11.00 -5.63 3.18
N ARG A 71 -12.02 -5.00 3.77
CA ARG A 71 -13.23 -4.61 3.04
C ARG A 71 -12.94 -3.41 2.12
N PRO A 72 -13.22 -3.50 0.81
CA PRO A 72 -12.98 -2.38 -0.11
C PRO A 72 -13.87 -1.17 0.16
N GLU A 73 -15.04 -1.39 0.78
CA GLU A 73 -15.94 -0.32 1.23
C GLU A 73 -15.32 0.59 2.28
N ALA A 74 -14.34 0.09 3.06
CA ALA A 74 -13.63 0.89 4.03
C ALA A 74 -12.87 2.06 3.39
N LEU A 75 -12.43 1.92 2.12
CA LEU A 75 -11.76 3.00 1.39
C LEU A 75 -12.71 4.16 1.06
N LEU A 76 -13.97 3.85 0.74
CA LEU A 76 -14.99 4.87 0.50
C LEU A 76 -15.33 5.59 1.81
N ALA A 77 -15.53 4.82 2.88
CA ALA A 77 -15.79 5.38 4.21
C ALA A 77 -14.62 6.26 4.68
N ASP A 78 -13.38 5.81 4.48
CA ASP A 78 -12.17 6.59 4.79
C ASP A 78 -12.12 7.89 3.98
N ALA A 79 -12.41 7.82 2.68
CA ALA A 79 -12.42 9.00 1.81
C ALA A 79 -13.46 10.04 2.25
N VAL A 80 -14.69 9.59 2.52
CA VAL A 80 -15.78 10.48 2.96
C VAL A 80 -15.47 11.07 4.31
N LEU A 81 -15.05 10.23 5.28
CA LEU A 81 -14.81 10.67 6.64
C LEU A 81 -13.61 11.61 6.74
N SER A 82 -12.48 11.26 6.10
CA SER A 82 -11.32 12.15 5.98
C SER A 82 -11.69 13.46 5.28
N GLY A 83 -12.57 13.41 4.28
CA GLY A 83 -13.06 14.60 3.58
C GLY A 83 -13.83 15.54 4.50
N LEU A 84 -14.76 15.00 5.30
CA LEU A 84 -15.57 15.75 6.26
C LEU A 84 -14.72 16.33 7.40
N ILE A 85 -13.82 15.53 7.97
CA ILE A 85 -12.88 15.97 9.02
C ILE A 85 -11.98 17.09 8.47
N GLY A 86 -11.41 16.88 7.28
CA GLY A 86 -10.53 17.84 6.63
C GLY A 86 -11.23 19.16 6.35
N LEU A 87 -12.45 19.12 5.78
CA LEU A 87 -13.25 20.30 5.52
C LEU A 87 -13.60 21.05 6.81
N SER A 88 -14.04 20.32 7.84
CA SER A 88 -14.32 20.91 9.15
C SER A 88 -13.10 21.63 9.71
N PHE A 89 -11.92 21.01 9.68
CA PHE A 89 -10.68 21.62 10.17
C PHE A 89 -10.23 22.83 9.35
N VAL A 90 -10.42 22.82 8.03
CA VAL A 90 -10.14 24.00 7.20
C VAL A 90 -11.06 25.16 7.60
N LEU A 91 -12.37 24.91 7.71
CA LEU A 91 -13.34 25.95 8.06
C LEU A 91 -13.10 26.51 9.47
N THR A 92 -12.97 25.63 10.47
CA THR A 92 -12.73 26.07 11.86
C THR A 92 -11.33 26.67 12.03
N GLY A 93 -10.33 26.14 11.33
CA GLY A 93 -8.96 26.64 11.33
C GLY A 93 -8.87 28.04 10.75
N ALA A 94 -9.56 28.31 9.63
CA ALA A 94 -9.63 29.62 9.01
C ALA A 94 -10.24 30.65 9.98
N VAL A 95 -11.38 30.34 10.59
CA VAL A 95 -12.02 31.22 11.59
C VAL A 95 -11.05 31.52 12.74
N ARG A 96 -10.37 30.52 13.30
CA ARG A 96 -9.44 30.73 14.42
C ARG A 96 -8.19 31.51 14.00
N PHE A 97 -7.70 31.31 12.78
CA PHE A 97 -6.55 32.01 12.23
C PHE A 97 -6.84 33.51 12.06
N PHE A 98 -8.00 33.87 11.50
CA PHE A 98 -8.41 35.28 11.36
C PHE A 98 -8.59 36.01 12.70
N TRP A 99 -8.84 35.27 13.79
CA TRP A 99 -8.90 35.80 15.16
C TRP A 99 -7.53 35.81 15.88
N GLY A 100 -6.43 35.62 15.15
CA GLY A 100 -5.07 35.70 15.71
C GLY A 100 -4.63 34.47 16.51
N ASN A 101 -5.40 33.37 16.50
CA ASN A 101 -5.01 32.15 17.18
C ASN A 101 -4.11 31.30 16.28
N THR A 102 -2.84 31.16 16.65
CA THR A 102 -1.84 30.36 15.94
C THR A 102 -2.21 28.88 15.85
N GLN A 103 -3.02 28.36 16.77
CA GLN A 103 -3.56 27.00 16.66
C GLN A 103 -4.42 26.84 15.39
N GLY A 104 -5.09 27.90 14.92
CA GLY A 104 -5.85 27.88 13.67
C GLY A 104 -5.01 27.45 12.47
N LEU A 105 -3.72 27.81 12.44
CA LEU A 105 -2.79 27.37 11.39
C LEU A 105 -2.56 25.85 11.41
N LEU A 106 -2.43 25.25 12.60
CA LEU A 106 -2.30 23.79 12.74
C LEU A 106 -3.55 23.08 12.21
N PHE A 107 -4.74 23.60 12.54
CA PHE A 107 -6.00 23.08 12.01
C PHE A 107 -6.08 23.17 10.49
N LEU A 108 -5.62 24.28 9.89
CA LEU A 108 -5.54 24.41 8.43
C LEU A 108 -4.62 23.36 7.82
N ILE A 109 -3.42 23.15 8.37
CA ILE A 109 -2.46 22.15 7.88
C ILE A 109 -3.06 20.75 7.96
N PHE A 110 -3.58 20.36 9.13
CA PHE A 110 -4.21 19.05 9.29
C PHE A 110 -5.42 18.91 8.37
N GLY A 111 -6.24 19.95 8.24
CA GLY A 111 -7.40 19.95 7.35
C GLY A 111 -7.03 19.65 5.89
N LEU A 112 -5.98 20.31 5.39
CA LEU A 112 -5.46 20.06 4.04
C LEU A 112 -4.85 18.65 3.90
N MET A 113 -4.14 18.15 4.92
CA MET A 113 -3.63 16.79 4.92
C MET A 113 -4.77 15.76 4.83
N PHE A 114 -5.84 15.93 5.61
CA PHE A 114 -7.02 15.05 5.57
C PHE A 114 -7.77 15.13 4.23
N LEU A 115 -7.89 16.32 3.63
CA LEU A 115 -8.48 16.47 2.29
C LEU A 115 -7.63 15.80 1.20
N SER A 116 -6.30 15.86 1.33
CA SER A 116 -5.38 15.16 0.43
C SER A 116 -5.51 13.64 0.55
N ALA A 117 -5.59 13.13 1.79
CA ALA A 117 -5.84 11.71 2.07
C ALA A 117 -7.19 11.27 1.50
N ALA A 118 -8.26 12.04 1.73
CA ALA A 118 -9.59 11.80 1.19
C ALA A 118 -9.59 11.69 -0.34
N ARG A 119 -8.91 12.61 -1.02
CA ARG A 119 -8.78 12.61 -2.48
C ARG A 119 -8.02 11.38 -2.97
N THR A 120 -6.97 10.97 -2.26
CA THR A 120 -6.21 9.76 -2.58
C THR A 120 -7.09 8.51 -2.44
N CYS A 121 -7.75 8.32 -1.30
CA CYS A 121 -8.63 7.17 -1.05
C CYS A 121 -9.79 7.13 -2.06
N TRP A 122 -10.38 8.28 -2.40
CA TRP A 122 -11.42 8.39 -3.43
C TRP A 122 -10.93 7.96 -4.82
N ARG A 123 -9.72 8.37 -5.21
CA ARG A 123 -9.13 7.98 -6.50
C ARG A 123 -8.85 6.48 -6.56
N VAL A 124 -8.30 5.90 -5.48
CA VAL A 124 -8.09 4.45 -5.39
C VAL A 124 -9.42 3.69 -5.44
N TYR A 125 -10.44 4.17 -4.71
CA TYR A 125 -11.77 3.57 -4.72
C TYR A 125 -12.43 3.58 -6.10
N ARG A 126 -12.34 4.71 -6.83
CA ARG A 126 -12.81 4.81 -8.23
C ARG A 126 -11.98 3.98 -9.23
N GLY A 127 -10.91 3.34 -8.79
CA GLY A 127 -10.01 2.58 -9.65
C GLY A 127 -9.16 3.46 -10.57
N ALA A 128 -9.01 4.75 -10.23
CA ALA A 128 -8.29 5.73 -11.05
C ALA A 128 -6.78 5.72 -10.82
N ILE A 129 -6.28 5.01 -9.80
CA ILE A 129 -4.86 4.83 -9.56
C ILE A 129 -4.61 3.36 -9.25
N TYR A 130 -4.29 2.58 -10.28
CA TYR A 130 -3.68 1.26 -10.12
C TYR A 130 -2.20 1.26 -10.51
N ASP A 131 -1.75 2.20 -11.34
CA ASP A 131 -0.38 2.23 -11.86
C ASP A 131 0.60 3.13 -11.08
N ASP A 132 0.12 4.15 -10.35
CA ASP A 132 0.98 5.22 -9.82
C ASP A 132 1.52 4.95 -8.39
N PHE A 133 0.89 4.06 -7.62
CA PHE A 133 1.28 3.75 -6.23
C PHE A 133 2.23 2.56 -6.08
N GLY A 134 2.87 2.10 -7.16
CA GLY A 134 3.91 1.07 -7.06
C GLY A 134 3.42 -0.33 -6.66
N PHE A 135 2.10 -0.57 -6.57
CA PHE A 135 1.53 -1.93 -6.58
C PHE A 135 1.55 -2.54 -8.00
N ARG A 136 2.65 -2.34 -8.73
CA ARG A 136 3.06 -3.35 -9.70
C ARG A 136 3.31 -4.58 -8.85
N SER A 137 2.43 -5.55 -8.96
CA SER A 137 2.79 -6.91 -8.62
C SER A 137 4.12 -7.16 -9.34
N GLN A 138 5.23 -7.16 -8.62
CA GLN A 138 6.38 -7.96 -9.04
C GLN A 138 5.93 -9.43 -8.91
N ALA A 139 4.91 -9.83 -9.68
CA ALA A 139 5.10 -11.04 -10.42
C ALA A 139 6.18 -10.62 -11.42
N ALA A 140 7.44 -10.86 -11.06
CA ALA A 140 8.45 -11.00 -12.10
C ALA A 140 7.78 -11.84 -13.20
N PRO A 141 7.82 -11.42 -14.49
CA PRO A 141 7.37 -12.32 -15.53
C PRO A 141 8.04 -13.67 -15.24
N PRO A 142 7.30 -14.80 -15.21
CA PRO A 142 7.94 -16.10 -15.05
C PRO A 142 9.11 -16.08 -16.00
N PRO A 143 10.35 -16.34 -15.52
CA PRO A 143 11.53 -16.15 -16.34
C PRO A 143 11.23 -16.83 -17.65
N GLU A 144 11.15 -16.04 -18.74
CA GLU A 144 10.97 -16.59 -20.07
C GLU A 144 11.99 -17.72 -20.15
N ALA A 145 11.51 -18.94 -20.35
CA ALA A 145 12.36 -20.10 -20.45
C ALA A 145 13.29 -19.81 -21.62
N ARG A 146 14.48 -19.26 -21.31
CA ARG A 146 15.48 -18.95 -22.31
C ARG A 146 15.67 -20.26 -23.03
N PRO A 147 15.55 -20.32 -24.37
CA PRO A 147 15.89 -21.53 -25.09
C PRO A 147 17.29 -21.90 -24.63
N VAL A 148 17.41 -23.07 -23.98
CA VAL A 148 18.67 -23.56 -23.44
C VAL A 148 19.64 -23.54 -24.61
N HIS A 149 20.61 -22.62 -24.57
CA HIS A 149 21.58 -22.53 -25.65
C HIS A 149 22.29 -23.88 -25.68
N PRO A 150 22.47 -24.54 -26.82
CA PRO A 150 23.08 -25.88 -26.89
C PRO A 150 24.50 -25.93 -26.30
N ALA A 151 25.12 -24.77 -26.03
CA ALA A 151 26.39 -24.62 -25.33
C ALA A 151 26.28 -24.57 -23.78
N SER A 152 25.07 -24.55 -23.21
CA SER A 152 24.82 -24.52 -21.76
C SER A 152 24.42 -25.88 -21.18
N ILE A 153 24.38 -26.92 -22.01
CA ILE A 153 24.34 -28.31 -21.56
C ILE A 153 25.78 -28.67 -21.19
N HIS A 154 26.13 -28.52 -19.91
CA HIS A 154 27.31 -29.18 -19.38
C HIS A 154 27.00 -30.67 -19.25
N PRO A 155 27.77 -31.58 -19.90
CA PRO A 155 27.65 -32.99 -19.61
C PRO A 155 27.99 -33.23 -18.13
N GLU A 156 27.10 -33.91 -17.43
CA GLU A 156 27.17 -34.16 -15.97
C GLU A 156 28.28 -35.16 -15.60
N VAL A 157 29.02 -35.67 -16.58
CA VAL A 157 30.07 -36.67 -16.40
C VAL A 157 31.32 -36.20 -17.11
N LEU A 158 32.19 -35.50 -16.38
CA LEU A 158 33.60 -35.42 -16.74
C LEU A 158 34.24 -36.78 -16.42
N PRO A 159 35.04 -37.38 -17.33
CA PRO A 159 35.81 -38.57 -17.02
C PRO A 159 36.70 -38.31 -15.81
N LYS A 160 36.74 -39.24 -14.86
CA LYS A 160 37.60 -39.13 -13.68
C LYS A 160 39.07 -39.13 -14.14
N GLU A 161 39.85 -38.27 -13.53
CA GLU A 161 41.23 -37.88 -13.89
C GLU A 161 42.27 -39.03 -13.95
N ASN A 162 41.88 -40.27 -13.65
CA ASN A 162 42.77 -41.44 -13.53
C ASN A 162 42.41 -42.64 -14.42
N GLU A 163 41.51 -42.50 -15.40
CA GLU A 163 41.31 -43.55 -16.40
C GLU A 163 42.30 -43.43 -17.57
N PRO A 164 42.99 -44.52 -17.96
CA PRO A 164 43.92 -44.48 -19.06
C PRO A 164 43.17 -44.11 -20.36
N PRO A 165 43.75 -43.22 -21.20
CA PRO A 165 43.07 -42.76 -22.39
C PRO A 165 42.77 -43.94 -23.33
N PRO A 166 41.58 -43.97 -23.97
CA PRO A 166 41.23 -45.04 -24.89
C PRO A 166 42.26 -45.11 -26.03
N PRO A 167 42.73 -46.31 -26.41
CA PRO A 167 43.87 -46.50 -27.32
C PRO A 167 43.65 -45.92 -28.73
N GLU A 168 42.41 -45.66 -29.10
CA GLU A 168 42.01 -45.17 -30.42
C GLU A 168 41.78 -43.64 -30.46
N GLY A 169 41.99 -42.94 -29.33
CA GLY A 169 41.81 -41.49 -29.22
C GLY A 169 40.34 -41.07 -29.04
N TYR A 170 40.13 -40.01 -28.27
CA TYR A 170 38.81 -39.52 -27.84
C TYR A 170 37.83 -39.23 -28.99
N LEU A 171 38.33 -38.82 -30.15
CA LEU A 171 37.50 -38.46 -31.30
C LEU A 171 36.87 -39.69 -31.99
N ALA A 172 37.53 -40.84 -31.94
CA ALA A 172 37.01 -42.08 -32.52
C ALA A 172 35.91 -42.69 -31.63
N ALA A 173 36.04 -42.57 -30.31
CA ALA A 173 35.04 -43.06 -29.35
C ALA A 173 33.71 -42.30 -29.48
N LEU A 174 33.76 -40.97 -29.57
CA LEU A 174 32.56 -40.11 -29.76
C LEU A 174 31.84 -40.37 -31.10
N ALA A 175 32.56 -40.81 -32.13
CA ALA A 175 31.96 -41.12 -33.43
C ALA A 175 31.14 -42.42 -33.41
N ARG A 176 31.40 -43.35 -32.48
CA ARG A 176 30.60 -44.56 -32.28
C ARG A 176 29.34 -44.29 -31.47
N GLU A 177 29.43 -43.45 -30.43
CA GLU A 177 28.30 -43.12 -29.56
C GLU A 177 27.15 -42.46 -30.35
N LYS A 178 27.48 -41.64 -31.35
CA LYS A 178 26.49 -41.01 -32.26
C LYS A 178 25.77 -42.00 -33.19
N LYS A 179 26.27 -43.24 -33.32
CA LYS A 179 25.74 -44.25 -34.25
C LYS A 179 24.78 -45.25 -33.61
N GLU A 180 24.66 -45.28 -32.29
CA GLU A 180 23.66 -46.11 -31.62
C GLU A 180 22.50 -45.23 -31.14
N PRO A 181 21.40 -45.14 -31.91
CA PRO A 181 20.17 -44.59 -31.36
C PRO A 181 19.68 -45.54 -30.26
N GLY A 182 19.69 -45.03 -29.03
CA GLY A 182 19.16 -45.73 -27.87
C GLY A 182 17.76 -46.26 -28.16
N LYS A 183 17.58 -47.57 -28.01
CA LYS A 183 16.26 -48.18 -27.94
C LYS A 183 15.56 -47.58 -26.73
N ALA A 184 14.56 -46.75 -26.95
CA ALA A 184 13.60 -46.41 -25.92
C ALA A 184 12.81 -47.70 -25.61
N GLU A 185 13.21 -48.40 -24.53
CA GLU A 185 12.36 -49.39 -23.90
C GLU A 185 11.21 -48.65 -23.23
N TYR A 186 9.99 -48.91 -23.69
CA TYR A 186 8.76 -48.59 -22.99
C TYR A 186 8.31 -49.87 -22.28
N GLU A 187 8.30 -49.85 -20.95
CA GLU A 187 7.43 -50.69 -20.11
C GLU A 187 6.45 -49.80 -19.36
#